data_AF-A0A7Y5JI72-F1
#
_entry.id   AF-A0A7Y5JI72-F1
#
_cell.length_a   1.000
_cell.length_b   1.000
_cell.length_c   1.000
_cell.angle_alpha   90.00
_cell.angle_beta   90.00
_cell.angle_gamma   90.00
#
_symmetry.space_group_name_H-M   'P 1'
#
loop_
_entity.id
_entity.type
_entity.pdbx_description
1 polymer ?
#
loop_
_entity_poly.entity_id
_entity_poly.type
_entity_poly.pdbx_seq_one_letter_code
_entity_poly.pdbx_strand_id
1 'polypeptide(L)'
;QAQHLLRQFSELDERIEEFKVMEHRNQSEGWQSGEERKQWLAVKQYMDQRQTEINRVLEPLSRKARGIKEELARIDSTFSETTREIRKLEAELADMRAAQKRDVEGTRMDTRNRRQLEFIEESLSRAREREAQCRARDKELRDANAECLNADSIAAAGDAVTATVDHLLELRNERRLLEAQIRDEETTAHQTTPVDVRHALVHELGNVRGLMRLCAKHARVTECALPLVAGARSVDPESLLQALREIEEFDPNLFNNAGVKRFGKPTLLLAPGIGDGVFDSDRNRFVIPQYTLKTPLESVANAAVLYRLDADAAYNDRRLFRGYQGEIREHRGQISNLKLRMSLIRDYLCWVTREARGEQALERDVRAWFEQHVAPRKDDPIVPLEYRALPPRQLKARLDEIERGQPSAERSFRSGVLRWLLDPQNEAALKQQVLPAFEDAMHRAPENMVYVYGAATLYRKARLFQQAIECFNRYASQARQSWWTCKAVELCASCR
;
A
#
# COMPACT_ATOMS: atom_id res chain seq x y z
N GLN A 1 -14.16 26.10 32.84
CA GLN A 1 -12.98 26.00 31.94
C GLN A 1 -13.34 25.43 30.56
N ALA A 2 -14.04 24.30 30.45
CA ALA A 2 -14.46 23.74 29.16
C ALA A 2 -15.31 24.70 28.29
N GLN A 3 -16.29 25.41 28.86
CA GLN A 3 -17.08 26.42 28.14
C GLN A 3 -16.26 27.64 27.69
N HIS A 4 -15.21 27.99 28.43
CA HIS A 4 -14.29 29.07 28.05
C HIS A 4 -13.40 28.63 26.88
N LEU A 5 -12.91 27.38 26.90
CA LEU A 5 -12.16 26.79 25.80
C LEU A 5 -13.01 26.65 24.53
N LEU A 6 -14.26 26.18 24.65
CA LEU A 6 -15.18 26.08 23.50
C LEU A 6 -15.48 27.43 22.87
N ARG A 7 -15.64 28.49 23.68
CA ARG A 7 -15.78 29.85 23.18
C ARG A 7 -14.51 30.35 22.50
N GLN A 8 -13.33 30.04 23.05
CA GLN A 8 -12.05 30.36 22.43
C GLN A 8 -11.84 29.60 21.11
N PHE A 9 -12.29 28.35 21.00
CA PHE A 9 -12.25 27.58 19.74
C PHE A 9 -13.20 28.17 18.68
N SER A 10 -14.42 28.55 19.07
CA SER A 10 -15.36 29.21 18.15
C SER A 10 -14.85 30.56 17.64
N GLU A 11 -14.21 31.36 18.51
CA GLU A 11 -13.58 32.63 18.13
C GLU A 11 -12.33 32.40 17.25
N LEU A 12 -11.64 31.26 17.41
CA LEU A 12 -10.53 30.85 16.57
C LEU A 12 -11.01 30.44 15.17
N ASP A 13 -12.10 29.67 15.09
CA ASP A 13 -12.69 29.19 13.83
C ASP A 13 -13.14 30.34 12.92
N GLU A 14 -13.83 31.34 13.47
CA GLU A 14 -14.23 32.54 12.71
C GLU A 14 -13.02 33.33 12.18
N ARG A 15 -11.97 33.47 13.01
CA ARG A 15 -10.72 34.15 12.64
C ARG A 15 -9.86 33.34 11.67
N ILE A 16 -9.95 32.01 11.71
CA ILE A 16 -9.30 31.09 10.78
C ILE A 16 -9.89 31.25 9.38
N GLU A 17 -11.22 31.37 9.26
CA GLU A 17 -11.87 31.64 7.98
C GLU A 17 -11.46 33.01 7.42
N GLU A 18 -11.44 34.07 8.24
CA GLU A 18 -10.93 35.38 7.83
C GLU A 18 -9.46 35.33 7.38
N PHE A 19 -8.60 34.62 8.13
CA PHE A 19 -7.19 34.42 7.79
C PHE A 19 -7.02 33.68 6.46
N LYS A 20 -7.78 32.59 6.25
CA LYS A 20 -7.72 31.75 5.05
C LYS A 20 -8.23 32.48 3.81
N VAL A 21 -9.24 33.34 3.95
CA VAL A 21 -9.72 34.22 2.86
C VAL A 21 -8.64 35.24 2.46
N MET A 22 -7.95 35.83 3.43
CA MET A 22 -6.86 36.79 3.16
C MET A 22 -5.61 36.13 2.58
N GLU A 23 -5.23 34.94 3.06
CA GLU A 23 -4.09 34.18 2.54
C GLU A 23 -4.34 33.67 1.11
N HIS A 24 -5.55 33.20 0.84
CA HIS A 24 -5.98 32.79 -0.51
C HIS A 24 -5.96 33.98 -1.50
N ARG A 25 -6.43 35.18 -1.10
CA ARG A 25 -6.35 36.39 -1.93
C ARG A 25 -4.90 36.80 -2.25
N ASN A 26 -4.01 36.74 -1.26
CA ASN A 26 -2.60 37.04 -1.45
C ASN A 26 -1.92 36.04 -2.41
N GLN A 27 -2.23 34.75 -2.31
CA GLN A 27 -1.66 33.72 -3.21
C GLN A 27 -2.20 33.83 -4.64
N SER A 28 -3.41 34.38 -4.85
CA SER A 28 -4.00 34.54 -6.18
C SER A 28 -3.64 35.84 -6.89
N GLU A 29 -3.52 36.96 -6.16
CA GLU A 29 -3.41 38.31 -6.75
C GLU A 29 -2.20 39.12 -6.26
N GLY A 30 -1.48 38.64 -5.23
CA GLY A 30 -0.48 39.41 -4.49
C GLY A 30 -1.13 40.47 -3.57
N TRP A 31 -0.37 40.99 -2.59
CA TRP A 31 -0.86 42.05 -1.70
C TRP A 31 -1.20 43.32 -2.48
N GLN A 32 -2.45 43.79 -2.43
CA GLN A 32 -2.87 44.99 -3.15
C GLN A 32 -2.50 46.27 -2.38
N SER A 33 -2.35 46.22 -1.05
CA SER A 33 -1.88 47.34 -0.23
C SER A 33 -1.00 46.95 0.98
N GLY A 34 -0.23 47.91 1.50
CA GLY A 34 0.55 47.75 2.73
C GLY A 34 -0.29 47.63 4.00
N GLU A 35 -1.56 48.05 3.97
CA GLU A 35 -2.51 47.91 5.08
C GLU A 35 -3.06 46.49 5.20
N GLU A 36 -3.36 45.83 4.07
CA GLU A 36 -3.80 44.42 4.05
C GLU A 36 -2.72 43.49 4.60
N ARG A 37 -1.45 43.73 4.23
CA ARG A 37 -0.33 42.96 4.78
C ARG A 37 -0.20 43.13 6.29
N LYS A 38 -0.48 44.31 6.84
CA LYS A 38 -0.48 44.56 8.29
C LYS A 38 -1.65 43.85 8.98
N GLN A 39 -2.83 43.85 8.38
CA GLN A 39 -4.00 43.13 8.89
C GLN A 39 -3.76 41.60 8.91
N TRP A 40 -3.17 41.06 7.85
CA TRP A 40 -2.77 39.65 7.80
C TRP A 40 -1.75 39.28 8.89
N LEU A 41 -0.71 40.11 9.08
CA LEU A 41 0.28 39.92 10.14
C LEU A 41 -0.37 39.96 11.53
N ALA A 42 -1.35 40.84 11.75
CA ALA A 42 -2.07 40.92 13.02
C ALA A 42 -2.94 39.69 13.28
N VAL A 43 -3.65 39.18 12.26
CA VAL A 43 -4.47 37.96 12.40
C VAL A 43 -3.57 36.73 12.59
N LYS A 44 -2.45 36.63 11.88
CA LYS A 44 -1.47 35.56 12.08
C LYS A 44 -0.91 35.57 13.50
N GLN A 45 -0.47 36.73 13.99
CA GLN A 45 0.04 36.86 15.35
C GLN A 45 -1.03 36.53 16.40
N TYR A 46 -2.29 36.89 16.15
CA TYR A 46 -3.41 36.51 17.01
C TYR A 46 -3.62 34.99 17.04
N MET A 47 -3.57 34.31 15.88
CA MET A 47 -3.68 32.85 15.79
C MET A 47 -2.53 32.14 16.50
N ASP A 48 -1.29 32.55 16.24
CA ASP A 48 -0.10 31.97 16.86
C ASP A 48 -0.15 32.14 18.40
N GLN A 49 -0.59 33.33 18.88
CA GLN A 49 -0.78 33.59 20.30
C GLN A 49 -1.87 32.71 20.91
N ARG A 50 -3.03 32.58 20.25
CA ARG A 50 -4.14 31.76 20.76
C ARG A 50 -3.83 30.27 20.75
N GLN A 51 -3.16 29.77 19.72
CA GLN A 51 -2.71 28.38 19.69
C GLN A 51 -1.68 28.10 20.79
N THR A 52 -0.80 29.06 21.07
CA THR A 52 0.12 28.99 22.21
C THR A 52 -0.63 29.00 23.55
N GLU A 53 -1.68 29.81 23.71
CA GLU A 53 -2.52 29.83 24.91
C GLU A 53 -3.31 28.53 25.13
N ILE A 54 -3.88 27.97 24.06
CA ILE A 54 -4.59 26.69 24.09
C ILE A 54 -3.62 25.56 24.47
N ASN A 55 -2.45 25.51 23.84
CA ASN A 55 -1.42 24.53 24.14
C ASN A 55 -0.89 24.67 25.59
N ARG A 56 -0.77 25.89 26.12
CA ARG A 56 -0.42 26.13 27.53
C ARG A 56 -1.43 25.54 28.52
N VAL A 57 -2.70 25.43 28.14
CA VAL A 57 -3.75 24.84 28.99
C VAL A 57 -3.84 23.32 28.79
N LEU A 58 -3.70 22.84 27.55
CA LEU A 58 -3.85 21.41 27.22
C LEU A 58 -2.61 20.59 27.59
N GLU A 59 -1.41 21.10 27.39
CA GLU A 59 -0.18 20.34 27.62
C GLU A 59 0.01 19.89 29.09
N PRO A 60 -0.28 20.71 30.11
CA PRO A 60 -0.30 20.27 31.50
C PRO A 60 -1.37 19.20 31.78
N LEU A 61 -2.53 19.29 31.14
CA LEU A 61 -3.63 18.34 31.29
C LEU A 61 -3.29 16.98 30.67
N SER A 62 -2.70 16.96 29.47
CA SER A 62 -2.26 15.71 28.82
C SER A 62 -1.06 15.07 29.55
N ARG A 63 -0.18 15.86 30.17
CA ARG A 63 0.87 15.33 31.08
C ARG A 63 0.27 14.72 32.34
N LYS A 64 -0.73 15.39 32.93
CA LYS A 64 -1.47 14.88 34.09
C LYS A 64 -2.23 13.58 33.75
N ALA A 65 -2.85 13.50 32.57
CA ALA A 65 -3.55 12.30 32.08
C ALA A 65 -2.62 11.09 31.94
N ARG A 66 -1.40 11.30 31.41
CA ARG A 66 -0.36 10.25 31.35
C ARG A 66 0.08 9.79 32.73
N GLY A 67 0.32 10.72 33.65
CA GLY A 67 0.66 10.38 35.05
C GLY A 67 -0.45 9.59 35.75
N ILE A 68 -1.72 9.94 35.52
CA ILE A 68 -2.87 9.20 36.07
C ILE A 68 -2.96 7.78 35.49
N LYS A 69 -2.70 7.59 34.18
CA LYS A 69 -2.66 6.25 33.57
C LYS A 69 -1.55 5.37 34.16
N GLU A 70 -0.38 5.95 34.42
CA GLU A 70 0.73 5.24 35.05
C GLU A 70 0.43 4.87 36.52
N GLU A 71 -0.24 5.76 37.28
CA GLU A 71 -0.69 5.46 38.64
C GLU A 71 -1.78 4.38 38.68
N LEU A 72 -2.76 4.43 37.77
CA LEU A 72 -3.80 3.39 37.66
C LEU A 72 -3.18 2.00 37.39
N ALA A 73 -2.19 1.92 36.50
CA ALA A 73 -1.48 0.67 36.22
C ALA A 73 -0.72 0.12 37.45
N ARG A 74 -0.15 1.01 38.27
CA ARG A 74 0.50 0.61 39.54
C ARG A 74 -0.52 0.10 40.55
N ILE A 75 -1.67 0.78 40.68
CA ILE A 75 -2.74 0.39 41.60
C ILE A 75 -3.31 -0.96 41.22
N ASP A 76 -3.56 -1.23 39.95
CA ASP A 76 -4.05 -2.53 39.47
C ASP A 76 -3.09 -3.68 39.82
N SER A 77 -1.77 -3.43 39.74
CA SER A 77 -0.75 -4.41 40.17
C SER A 77 -0.82 -4.70 41.67
N THR A 78 -0.82 -3.65 42.51
CA THR A 78 -0.93 -3.79 43.98
C THR A 78 -2.27 -4.39 44.41
N PHE A 79 -3.35 -4.08 43.70
CA PHE A 79 -4.68 -4.64 43.96
C PHE A 79 -4.73 -6.14 43.65
N SER A 80 -4.09 -6.57 42.57
CA SER A 80 -3.95 -7.99 42.21
C SER A 80 -3.17 -8.77 43.27
N GLU A 81 -2.06 -8.20 43.77
CA GLU A 81 -1.22 -8.80 44.80
C GLU A 81 -1.95 -8.92 46.15
N THR A 82 -2.58 -7.84 46.61
CA THR A 82 -3.36 -7.83 47.86
C THR A 82 -4.56 -8.77 47.79
N THR A 83 -5.25 -8.86 46.65
CA THR A 83 -6.36 -9.81 46.46
C THR A 83 -5.86 -11.27 46.53
N ARG A 84 -4.68 -11.56 45.99
CA ARG A 84 -4.05 -12.88 46.08
C ARG A 84 -3.64 -13.22 47.53
N GLU A 85 -3.12 -12.24 48.26
CA GLU A 85 -2.77 -12.36 49.68
C GLU A 85 -4.01 -12.66 50.54
N ILE A 86 -5.11 -11.93 50.35
CA ILE A 86 -6.39 -12.16 51.05
C ILE A 86 -6.89 -13.58 50.80
N ARG A 87 -6.92 -14.04 49.53
CA ARG A 87 -7.37 -15.41 49.20
C ARG A 87 -6.52 -16.49 49.88
N LYS A 88 -5.21 -16.26 50.00
CA LYS A 88 -4.29 -17.18 50.67
C LYS A 88 -4.57 -17.22 52.17
N LEU A 89 -4.71 -16.06 52.81
CA LEU A 89 -5.02 -15.95 54.24
C LEU A 89 -6.41 -16.51 54.58
N GLU A 90 -7.41 -16.34 53.70
CA GLU A 90 -8.74 -16.92 53.86
C GLU A 90 -8.72 -18.45 53.76
N ALA A 91 -7.90 -19.02 52.87
CA ALA A 91 -7.70 -20.46 52.78
C ALA A 91 -7.00 -21.01 54.04
N GLU A 92 -5.92 -20.36 54.49
CA GLU A 92 -5.19 -20.74 55.72
C GLU A 92 -6.09 -20.65 56.97
N LEU A 93 -6.94 -19.62 57.05
CA LEU A 93 -7.93 -19.47 58.13
C LEU A 93 -8.99 -20.58 58.08
N ALA A 94 -9.46 -20.96 56.89
CA ALA A 94 -10.43 -22.03 56.70
C ALA A 94 -9.86 -23.40 57.10
N ASP A 95 -8.61 -23.69 56.71
CA ASP A 95 -7.89 -24.91 57.07
C ASP A 95 -7.64 -24.99 58.58
N MET A 96 -7.21 -23.90 59.21
CA MET A 96 -7.01 -23.80 60.66
C MET A 96 -8.33 -24.00 61.43
N ARG A 97 -9.43 -23.39 60.99
CA ARG A 97 -10.76 -23.57 61.60
C ARG A 97 -11.30 -24.99 61.38
N ALA A 98 -10.99 -25.62 60.26
CA ALA A 98 -11.34 -27.02 59.99
C ALA A 98 -10.53 -27.99 60.86
N ALA A 99 -9.23 -27.74 61.06
CA ALA A 99 -8.39 -28.49 61.98
C ALA A 99 -8.87 -28.33 63.43
N GLN A 100 -9.21 -27.10 63.83
CA GLN A 100 -9.77 -26.81 65.15
C GLN A 100 -11.07 -27.56 65.41
N LYS A 101 -11.93 -27.74 64.41
CA LYS A 101 -13.16 -28.56 64.52
C LYS A 101 -12.90 -30.06 64.66
N ARG A 102 -11.79 -30.58 64.11
CA ARG A 102 -11.39 -32.00 64.25
C ARG A 102 -10.75 -32.29 65.62
N ASP A 103 -10.07 -31.31 66.21
CA ASP A 103 -9.43 -31.45 67.53
C ASP A 103 -10.39 -31.34 68.72
N VAL A 104 -11.66 -30.93 68.53
CA VAL A 104 -12.66 -30.87 69.64
C VAL A 104 -12.99 -32.26 70.22
N GLU A 105 -12.61 -33.35 69.55
CA GLU A 105 -12.73 -34.72 70.08
C GLU A 105 -11.57 -35.13 71.02
N GLY A 106 -10.51 -34.32 71.16
CA GLY A 106 -9.33 -34.60 71.97
C GLY A 106 -8.95 -33.47 72.93
N THR A 107 -8.81 -33.79 74.21
CA THR A 107 -8.66 -32.84 75.32
C THR A 107 -7.29 -32.13 75.36
N ARG A 108 -7.16 -30.93 74.77
CA ARG A 108 -6.43 -29.72 75.26
C ARG A 108 -6.25 -28.72 74.12
N MET A 109 -6.79 -27.51 74.29
CA MET A 109 -6.53 -26.38 73.39
C MET A 109 -5.02 -26.02 73.43
N ASP A 110 -4.31 -26.23 72.33
CA ASP A 110 -2.92 -25.81 72.19
C ASP A 110 -2.87 -24.27 72.07
N THR A 111 -2.29 -23.60 73.07
CA THR A 111 -2.16 -22.13 73.12
C THR A 111 -1.40 -21.56 71.92
N ARG A 112 -0.62 -22.40 71.22
CA ARG A 112 0.08 -22.06 69.98
C ARG A 112 -0.88 -21.83 68.80
N ASN A 113 -1.89 -22.67 68.63
CA ASN A 113 -2.86 -22.58 67.53
C ASN A 113 -3.76 -21.35 67.66
N ARG A 114 -4.08 -20.95 68.91
CA ARG A 114 -4.86 -19.73 69.18
C ARG A 114 -4.12 -18.46 68.78
N ARG A 115 -2.81 -18.37 69.11
CA ARG A 115 -1.96 -17.23 68.70
C ARG A 115 -1.78 -17.14 67.19
N GLN A 116 -1.71 -18.29 66.50
CA GLN A 116 -1.64 -18.32 65.03
C GLN A 116 -2.96 -17.89 64.37
N LEU A 117 -4.12 -18.28 64.92
CA LEU A 117 -5.42 -17.78 64.46
C LEU A 117 -5.54 -16.26 64.62
N GLU A 118 -5.20 -15.74 65.80
CA GLU A 118 -5.21 -14.29 66.07
C GLU A 118 -4.29 -13.53 65.10
N PHE A 119 -3.10 -14.08 64.79
CA PHE A 119 -2.16 -13.50 63.83
C PHE A 119 -2.70 -13.50 62.38
N ILE A 120 -3.36 -14.58 61.95
CA ILE A 120 -3.95 -14.65 60.60
C ILE A 120 -5.14 -13.69 60.51
N GLU A 121 -5.99 -13.61 61.52
CA GLU A 121 -7.14 -12.68 61.55
C GLU A 121 -6.68 -11.21 61.52
N GLU A 122 -5.63 -10.87 62.26
CA GLU A 122 -5.03 -9.52 62.23
C GLU A 122 -4.39 -9.20 60.87
N SER A 123 -3.68 -10.16 60.26
CA SER A 123 -3.08 -10.01 58.93
C SER A 123 -4.14 -9.82 57.84
N LEU A 124 -5.26 -10.54 57.95
CA LEU A 124 -6.39 -10.48 57.02
C LEU A 124 -7.15 -9.14 57.16
N SER A 125 -7.28 -8.62 58.38
CA SER A 125 -7.81 -7.28 58.65
C SER A 125 -6.96 -6.19 57.98
N ARG A 126 -5.63 -6.25 58.15
CA ARG A 126 -4.70 -5.30 57.52
C ARG A 126 -4.69 -5.40 55.99
N ALA A 127 -4.80 -6.61 55.43
CA ALA A 127 -4.87 -6.82 53.99
C ALA A 127 -6.17 -6.25 53.38
N ARG A 128 -7.31 -6.43 54.05
CA ARG A 128 -8.60 -5.84 53.63
C ARG A 128 -8.60 -4.32 53.72
N GLU A 129 -7.93 -3.74 54.71
CA GLU A 129 -7.79 -2.28 54.83
C GLU A 129 -6.95 -1.70 53.69
N ARG A 130 -5.86 -2.35 53.29
CA ARG A 130 -5.07 -1.99 52.10
C ARG A 130 -5.87 -2.11 50.81
N GLU A 131 -6.68 -3.16 50.67
CA GLU A 131 -7.57 -3.34 49.52
C GLU A 131 -8.59 -2.19 49.44
N ALA A 132 -9.20 -1.80 50.56
CA ALA A 132 -10.15 -0.69 50.62
C ALA A 132 -9.50 0.65 50.24
N GLN A 133 -8.26 0.89 50.69
CA GLN A 133 -7.48 2.09 50.31
C GLN A 133 -7.15 2.10 48.81
N CYS A 134 -6.77 0.96 48.23
CA CYS A 134 -6.53 0.85 46.79
C CYS A 134 -7.80 1.13 45.97
N ARG A 135 -8.96 0.62 46.40
CA ARG A 135 -10.26 0.88 45.73
C ARG A 135 -10.68 2.34 45.82
N ALA A 136 -10.48 2.99 46.97
CA ALA A 136 -10.77 4.41 47.13
C ALA A 136 -9.88 5.26 46.19
N ARG A 137 -8.59 4.93 46.12
CA ARG A 137 -7.62 5.64 45.26
C ARG A 137 -7.85 5.39 43.75
N ASP A 138 -8.21 4.17 43.36
CA ASP A 138 -8.60 3.83 41.98
C ASP A 138 -9.82 4.64 41.53
N LYS A 139 -10.83 4.77 42.40
CA LYS A 139 -12.02 5.58 42.13
C LYS A 139 -11.66 7.06 41.91
N GLU A 140 -10.87 7.65 42.80
CA GLU A 140 -10.41 9.05 42.66
C GLU A 140 -9.64 9.30 41.35
N LEU A 141 -8.76 8.36 40.98
CA LEU A 141 -7.95 8.50 39.76
C LEU A 141 -8.77 8.28 38.49
N ARG A 142 -9.77 7.40 38.51
CA ARG A 142 -10.70 7.22 37.37
C ARG A 142 -11.58 8.45 37.15
N ASP A 143 -12.07 9.07 38.22
CA ASP A 143 -12.82 10.32 38.14
C ASP A 143 -11.95 11.46 37.58
N ALA A 144 -10.68 11.56 38.02
CA ALA A 144 -9.71 12.53 37.48
C ALA A 144 -9.29 12.24 36.03
N ASN A 145 -9.26 10.96 35.61
CA ASN A 145 -8.94 10.55 34.24
C ASN A 145 -10.08 10.87 33.27
N ALA A 146 -11.34 10.73 33.71
CA ALA A 146 -12.51 11.05 32.90
C ALA A 146 -12.54 12.55 32.51
N GLU A 147 -12.14 13.44 33.43
CA GLU A 147 -12.01 14.87 33.13
C GLU A 147 -10.90 15.17 32.11
N CYS A 148 -9.80 14.41 32.12
CA CYS A 148 -8.67 14.60 31.22
C CYS A 148 -8.91 14.00 29.81
N LEU A 149 -9.59 12.85 29.73
CA LEU A 149 -9.91 12.16 28.47
C LEU A 149 -10.83 13.00 27.56
N ASN A 150 -11.70 13.81 28.16
CA ASN A 150 -12.53 14.76 27.42
C ASN A 150 -11.67 15.86 26.76
N ALA A 151 -10.60 16.31 27.41
CA ALA A 151 -9.70 17.32 26.84
C ALA A 151 -8.81 16.76 25.71
N ASP A 152 -8.26 15.55 25.87
CA ASP A 152 -7.47 14.88 24.84
C ASP A 152 -8.32 14.53 23.60
N SER A 153 -9.59 14.14 23.80
CA SER A 153 -10.53 13.87 22.70
C SER A 153 -10.88 15.13 21.91
N ILE A 154 -10.99 16.28 22.58
CA ILE A 154 -11.22 17.58 21.93
C ILE A 154 -9.98 18.03 21.15
N ALA A 155 -8.77 17.83 21.69
CA ALA A 155 -7.53 18.15 20.98
C ALA A 155 -7.34 17.28 19.72
N ALA A 156 -7.55 15.96 19.85
CA ALA A 156 -7.47 15.03 18.72
C ALA A 156 -8.53 15.32 17.64
N ALA A 157 -9.72 15.77 18.03
CA ALA A 157 -10.74 16.22 17.09
C ALA A 157 -10.33 17.51 16.37
N GLY A 158 -9.70 18.46 17.06
CA GLY A 158 -9.16 19.69 16.44
C GLY A 158 -8.06 19.42 15.41
N ASP A 159 -7.14 18.50 15.72
CA ASP A 159 -6.08 18.07 14.81
C ASP A 159 -6.64 17.32 13.59
N ALA A 160 -7.67 16.50 13.77
CA ALA A 160 -8.33 15.79 12.68
C ALA A 160 -9.11 16.75 11.75
N VAL A 161 -9.76 17.77 12.31
CA VAL A 161 -10.47 18.81 11.54
C VAL A 161 -9.48 19.63 10.72
N THR A 162 -8.39 20.09 11.31
CA THR A 162 -7.35 20.85 10.60
C THR A 162 -6.76 20.04 9.44
N ALA A 163 -6.39 18.77 9.66
CA ALA A 163 -5.87 17.90 8.60
C ALA A 163 -6.88 17.63 7.47
N THR A 164 -8.17 17.47 7.81
CA THR A 164 -9.22 17.25 6.79
C THR A 164 -9.46 18.51 5.96
N VAL A 165 -9.40 19.68 6.59
CA VAL A 165 -9.53 20.96 5.90
C VAL A 165 -8.33 21.23 4.99
N ASP A 166 -7.11 20.97 5.43
CA ASP A 166 -5.91 21.09 4.59
C ASP A 166 -6.00 20.22 3.34
N HIS A 167 -6.46 18.97 3.49
CA HIS A 167 -6.65 18.08 2.35
C HIS A 167 -7.76 18.56 1.40
N LEU A 168 -8.86 19.12 1.93
CA LEU A 168 -9.91 19.73 1.09
C LEU A 168 -9.40 20.96 0.33
N LEU A 169 -8.47 21.72 0.90
CA LEU A 169 -7.82 22.86 0.24
C LEU A 169 -6.89 22.41 -0.89
N GLU A 170 -6.09 21.36 -0.66
CA GLU A 170 -5.27 20.73 -1.71
C GLU A 170 -6.14 20.28 -2.90
N LEU A 171 -7.21 19.52 -2.63
CA LEU A 171 -8.14 19.05 -3.65
C LEU A 171 -8.84 20.21 -4.39
N ARG A 172 -9.16 21.30 -3.69
CA ARG A 172 -9.78 22.49 -4.30
C ARG A 172 -8.78 23.26 -5.18
N ASN A 173 -7.51 23.33 -4.79
CA ASN A 173 -6.45 23.92 -5.60
C ASN A 173 -6.19 23.09 -6.87
N GLU A 174 -6.10 21.77 -6.74
CA GLU A 174 -5.96 20.86 -7.89
C GLU A 174 -7.15 20.99 -8.85
N ARG A 175 -8.39 20.99 -8.32
CA ARG A 175 -9.60 21.19 -9.12
C ARG A 175 -9.56 22.52 -9.88
N ARG A 176 -9.15 23.61 -9.24
CA ARG A 176 -9.10 24.94 -9.87
C ARG A 176 -8.03 25.00 -10.98
N LEU A 177 -6.87 24.38 -10.77
CA LEU A 177 -5.83 24.28 -11.80
C LEU A 177 -6.34 23.51 -13.03
N LEU A 178 -7.04 22.39 -12.80
CA LEU A 178 -7.66 21.62 -13.88
C LEU A 178 -8.77 22.42 -14.58
N GLU A 179 -9.63 23.14 -13.84
CA GLU A 179 -10.67 24.01 -14.42
C GLU A 179 -10.09 25.22 -15.19
N ALA A 180 -8.90 25.70 -14.83
CA ALA A 180 -8.18 26.71 -15.58
C ALA A 180 -7.59 26.12 -16.87
N GLN A 181 -6.98 24.94 -16.79
CA GLN A 181 -6.49 24.21 -17.97
C GLN A 181 -7.61 23.87 -18.95
N ILE A 182 -8.76 23.41 -18.46
CA ILE A 182 -9.94 23.14 -19.29
C ILE A 182 -10.42 24.43 -19.96
N ARG A 183 -10.49 25.54 -19.23
CA ARG A 183 -10.89 26.83 -19.82
C ARG A 183 -9.90 27.33 -20.86
N ASP A 184 -8.61 27.21 -20.59
CA ASP A 184 -7.55 27.55 -21.55
C ASP A 184 -7.69 26.67 -22.80
N GLU A 185 -7.81 25.35 -22.64
CA GLU A 185 -8.05 24.39 -23.71
C GLU A 185 -9.32 24.71 -24.50
N GLU A 186 -10.44 25.00 -23.84
CA GLU A 186 -11.71 25.41 -24.44
C GLU A 186 -11.56 26.72 -25.20
N THR A 187 -10.89 27.74 -24.65
CA THR A 187 -10.64 29.00 -25.38
C THR A 187 -9.74 28.80 -26.60
N THR A 188 -8.69 27.98 -26.51
CA THR A 188 -7.92 27.57 -27.70
C THR A 188 -8.77 26.79 -28.70
N ALA A 189 -9.67 25.91 -28.24
CA ALA A 189 -10.56 25.13 -29.10
C ALA A 189 -11.57 26.02 -29.85
N HIS A 190 -12.09 27.07 -29.19
CA HIS A 190 -12.97 28.06 -29.81
C HIS A 190 -12.24 29.02 -30.77
N GLN A 191 -10.91 29.16 -30.62
CA GLN A 191 -10.06 29.99 -31.47
C GLN A 191 -9.33 29.19 -32.56
N THR A 192 -9.30 27.86 -32.48
CA THR A 192 -8.66 27.03 -33.50
C THR A 192 -9.34 27.19 -34.85
N THR A 193 -8.63 27.80 -35.79
CA THR A 193 -9.10 27.87 -37.16
C THR A 193 -8.90 26.51 -37.85
N PRO A 194 -9.63 26.22 -38.94
CA PRO A 194 -9.37 25.02 -39.75
C PRO A 194 -7.92 24.93 -40.26
N VAL A 195 -7.24 26.07 -40.39
CA VAL A 195 -5.81 26.14 -40.76
C VAL A 195 -4.93 25.65 -39.62
N ASP A 196 -5.24 26.03 -38.37
CA ASP A 196 -4.50 25.57 -37.19
C ASP A 196 -4.68 24.06 -36.96
N VAL A 197 -5.91 23.56 -37.16
CA VAL A 197 -6.18 22.12 -37.13
C VAL A 197 -5.37 21.39 -38.21
N ARG A 198 -5.34 21.94 -39.43
CA ARG A 198 -4.54 21.36 -40.52
C ARG A 198 -3.04 21.37 -40.19
N HIS A 199 -2.51 22.45 -39.63
CA HIS A 199 -1.10 22.51 -39.21
C HIS A 199 -0.79 21.51 -38.11
N ALA A 200 -1.66 21.38 -37.10
CA ALA A 200 -1.52 20.39 -36.04
C ALA A 200 -1.54 18.96 -36.58
N LEU A 201 -2.45 18.65 -37.52
CA LEU A 201 -2.51 17.34 -38.18
C LEU A 201 -1.24 17.05 -39.00
N VAL A 202 -0.75 18.02 -39.77
CA VAL A 202 0.50 17.87 -40.53
C VAL A 202 1.69 17.64 -39.60
N HIS A 203 1.73 18.35 -38.47
CA HIS A 203 2.77 18.16 -37.46
C HIS A 203 2.68 16.76 -36.83
N GLU A 204 1.51 16.30 -36.42
CA GLU A 204 1.31 14.97 -35.86
C GLU A 204 1.63 13.86 -36.86
N LEU A 205 1.20 13.97 -38.11
CA LEU A 205 1.58 13.03 -39.17
C LEU A 205 3.10 13.03 -39.40
N GLY A 206 3.73 14.20 -39.31
CA GLY A 206 5.18 14.36 -39.36
C GLY A 206 5.88 13.60 -38.23
N ASN A 207 5.37 13.73 -37.00
CA ASN A 207 5.87 13.01 -35.82
C ASN A 207 5.70 11.50 -35.99
N VAL A 208 4.50 11.02 -36.31
CA VAL A 208 4.22 9.58 -36.52
C VAL A 208 5.12 9.00 -37.62
N ARG A 209 5.35 9.72 -38.72
CA ARG A 209 6.30 9.30 -39.77
C ARG A 209 7.73 9.21 -39.22
N GLY A 210 8.15 10.17 -38.40
CA GLY A 210 9.45 10.13 -37.71
C GLY A 210 9.59 8.89 -36.83
N LEU A 211 8.54 8.54 -36.07
CA LEU A 211 8.50 7.35 -35.23
C LEU A 211 8.50 6.06 -36.06
N MET A 212 7.81 6.01 -37.20
CA MET A 212 7.84 4.87 -38.12
C MET A 212 9.24 4.60 -38.69
N ARG A 213 10.05 5.63 -38.92
CA ARG A 213 11.47 5.45 -39.27
C ARG A 213 12.25 4.79 -38.15
N LEU A 214 11.99 5.18 -36.90
CA LEU A 214 12.61 4.53 -35.75
C LEU A 214 12.18 3.08 -35.65
N CYS A 215 10.88 2.78 -35.80
CA CYS A 215 10.36 1.41 -35.84
C CYS A 215 11.09 0.54 -36.87
N ALA A 216 11.22 1.04 -38.11
CA ALA A 216 11.91 0.34 -39.18
C ALA A 216 13.41 0.13 -38.86
N LYS A 217 14.08 1.15 -38.31
CA LYS A 217 15.48 1.08 -37.88
C LYS A 217 15.70 0.05 -36.77
N HIS A 218 14.80 -0.02 -35.79
CA HIS A 218 14.86 -1.01 -34.70
C HIS A 218 14.72 -2.44 -35.22
N ALA A 219 13.79 -2.64 -36.16
CA ALA A 219 13.60 -3.93 -36.83
C ALA A 219 14.66 -4.24 -37.92
N ARG A 220 15.54 -3.28 -38.23
CA ARG A 220 16.54 -3.38 -39.32
C ARG A 220 15.90 -3.65 -40.69
N VAL A 221 14.77 -3.00 -40.95
CA VAL A 221 14.04 -3.06 -42.22
C VAL A 221 14.02 -1.68 -42.88
N THR A 222 13.76 -1.66 -44.18
CA THR A 222 13.53 -0.42 -44.92
C THR A 222 12.19 0.19 -44.49
N GLU A 223 12.17 1.51 -44.24
CA GLU A 223 10.94 2.26 -43.98
C GLU A 223 9.96 2.05 -45.16
N CYS A 224 8.82 1.42 -44.88
CA CYS A 224 7.76 1.26 -45.86
C CYS A 224 6.39 1.23 -45.16
N ALA A 225 5.40 1.88 -45.76
CA ALA A 225 4.01 1.82 -45.29
C ALA A 225 3.34 0.48 -45.63
N LEU A 226 3.91 -0.28 -46.57
CA LEU A 226 3.39 -1.56 -47.05
C LEU A 226 4.36 -2.70 -46.75
N PRO A 227 3.86 -3.93 -46.56
CA PRO A 227 4.69 -5.09 -46.30
C PRO A 227 5.35 -5.58 -47.61
N LEU A 228 6.38 -4.87 -48.07
CA LEU A 228 7.15 -5.25 -49.25
C LEU A 228 8.17 -6.36 -48.98
N VAL A 229 8.24 -6.84 -47.73
CA VAL A 229 9.21 -7.84 -47.27
C VAL A 229 8.49 -9.17 -47.02
N ALA A 230 9.02 -10.25 -47.58
CA ALA A 230 8.52 -11.59 -47.33
C ALA A 230 8.58 -11.94 -45.83
N GLY A 231 7.51 -12.51 -45.30
CA GLY A 231 7.40 -12.87 -43.88
C GLY A 231 6.85 -11.77 -42.97
N ALA A 232 6.57 -10.57 -43.49
CA ALA A 232 5.85 -9.54 -42.75
C ALA A 232 4.43 -10.01 -42.41
N ARG A 233 4.05 -9.86 -41.14
CA ARG A 233 2.73 -10.23 -40.61
C ARG A 233 1.98 -8.98 -40.24
N SER A 234 0.70 -8.92 -40.60
CA SER A 234 -0.18 -7.87 -40.11
C SER A 234 -0.43 -8.07 -38.61
N VAL A 235 -0.45 -6.96 -37.88
CA VAL A 235 -0.78 -6.93 -36.46
C VAL A 235 -2.18 -6.37 -36.30
N ASP A 236 -3.04 -7.13 -35.63
CA ASP A 236 -4.39 -6.74 -35.28
C ASP A 236 -4.46 -6.11 -33.88
N PRO A 237 -5.46 -5.25 -33.58
CA PRO A 237 -5.58 -4.63 -32.27
C PRO A 237 -5.75 -5.60 -31.10
N GLU A 238 -6.39 -6.75 -31.31
CA GLU A 238 -6.64 -7.73 -30.24
C GLU A 238 -5.34 -8.41 -29.80
N SER A 239 -4.49 -8.80 -30.75
CA SER A 239 -3.17 -9.36 -30.46
C SER A 239 -2.24 -8.36 -29.76
N LEU A 240 -2.38 -7.05 -30.00
CA LEU A 240 -1.64 -6.02 -29.26
C LEU A 240 -2.09 -5.92 -27.81
N LEU A 241 -3.40 -5.92 -27.57
CA LEU A 241 -3.95 -5.88 -26.22
C LEU A 241 -3.58 -7.13 -25.44
N GLN A 242 -3.61 -8.30 -26.09
CA GLN A 242 -3.18 -9.56 -25.51
C GLN A 242 -1.67 -9.54 -25.18
N ALA A 243 -0.83 -9.08 -26.11
CA ALA A 243 0.60 -8.91 -25.88
C ALA A 243 0.90 -7.98 -24.69
N LEU A 244 0.17 -6.85 -24.58
CA LEU A 244 0.33 -5.92 -23.47
C LEU A 244 -0.06 -6.57 -22.13
N ARG A 245 -1.15 -7.34 -22.09
CA ARG A 245 -1.56 -8.09 -20.88
C ARG A 245 -0.51 -9.12 -20.45
N GLU A 246 0.07 -9.84 -21.41
CA GLU A 246 1.15 -10.80 -21.14
C GLU A 246 2.39 -10.09 -20.58
N ILE A 247 2.76 -8.93 -21.14
CA ILE A 247 3.85 -8.11 -20.59
C ILE A 247 3.53 -7.63 -19.18
N GLU A 248 2.33 -7.08 -18.95
CA GLU A 248 1.90 -6.63 -17.61
C GLU A 248 1.92 -7.79 -16.60
N GLU A 249 1.60 -9.02 -17.02
CA GLU A 249 1.66 -10.20 -16.15
C GLU A 249 3.08 -10.43 -15.61
N PHE A 250 4.10 -10.38 -16.49
CA PHE A 250 5.50 -10.70 -16.18
C PHE A 250 6.42 -9.50 -15.91
N ASP A 251 5.88 -8.27 -15.98
CA ASP A 251 6.48 -7.02 -15.49
C ASP A 251 5.40 -6.21 -14.74
N PRO A 252 5.00 -6.65 -13.53
CA PRO A 252 3.95 -5.99 -12.74
C PRO A 252 4.27 -4.54 -12.36
N ASN A 253 5.53 -4.13 -12.43
CA ASN A 253 5.95 -2.79 -12.08
C ASN A 253 6.03 -1.86 -13.28
N LEU A 254 5.78 -2.33 -14.51
CA LEU A 254 5.85 -1.54 -15.75
C LEU A 254 5.13 -0.19 -15.59
N PHE A 255 3.87 -0.24 -15.13
CA PHE A 255 3.00 0.93 -14.93
C PHE A 255 2.94 1.45 -13.49
N ASN A 256 3.78 0.94 -12.59
CA ASN A 256 3.87 1.42 -11.22
C ASN A 256 4.94 2.52 -11.10
N ASN A 257 4.62 3.72 -11.60
CA ASN A 257 5.53 4.87 -11.57
C ASN A 257 4.75 6.20 -11.49
N ALA A 258 5.45 7.30 -11.17
CA ALA A 258 4.84 8.62 -11.04
C ALA A 258 4.27 9.15 -12.37
N GLY A 259 4.85 8.75 -13.51
CA GLY A 259 4.35 9.10 -14.84
C GLY A 259 2.93 8.60 -15.07
N VAL A 260 2.61 7.36 -14.69
CA VAL A 260 1.24 6.81 -14.81
C VAL A 260 0.26 7.52 -13.89
N LYS A 261 0.67 7.92 -12.69
CA LYS A 261 -0.19 8.71 -11.79
C LYS A 261 -0.55 10.08 -12.39
N ARG A 262 0.36 10.67 -13.18
CA ARG A 262 0.20 12.00 -13.77
C ARG A 262 -0.50 11.98 -15.14
N PHE A 263 -0.13 11.05 -16.01
CA PHE A 263 -0.54 11.02 -17.41
C PHE A 263 -1.39 9.80 -17.80
N GLY A 264 -1.66 8.91 -16.85
CA GLY A 264 -2.30 7.62 -17.13
C GLY A 264 -1.36 6.61 -17.79
N LYS A 265 -1.89 5.42 -18.08
CA LYS A 265 -1.17 4.39 -18.84
C LYS A 265 -0.96 4.86 -20.29
N PRO A 266 0.19 4.52 -20.92
CA PRO A 266 0.40 4.83 -22.33
C PRO A 266 -0.69 4.26 -23.23
N THR A 267 -1.14 5.05 -24.20
CA THR A 267 -2.12 4.58 -25.20
C THR A 267 -1.44 3.77 -26.30
N LEU A 268 -2.18 2.86 -26.95
CA LEU A 268 -1.68 2.10 -28.11
C LEU A 268 -2.10 2.80 -29.40
N LEU A 269 -1.12 3.16 -30.23
CA LEU A 269 -1.33 3.68 -31.59
C LEU A 269 -0.84 2.65 -32.59
N LEU A 270 -1.77 2.06 -33.34
CA LEU A 270 -1.45 1.25 -34.51
C LEU A 270 -1.27 2.16 -35.73
N ALA A 271 -0.06 2.19 -36.29
CA ALA A 271 0.30 3.10 -37.38
C ALA A 271 0.67 2.34 -38.67
N PRO A 272 0.34 2.86 -39.86
CA PRO A 272 0.75 2.26 -41.13
C PRO A 272 2.27 2.23 -41.25
N GLY A 273 2.85 1.05 -41.42
CA GLY A 273 4.31 0.88 -41.45
C GLY A 273 4.76 -0.54 -41.15
N ILE A 274 6.05 -0.78 -41.34
CA ILE A 274 6.74 -2.01 -40.93
C ILE A 274 7.83 -1.72 -39.89
N GLY A 275 7.91 -2.53 -38.84
CA GLY A 275 9.01 -2.47 -37.88
C GLY A 275 8.68 -3.05 -36.49
N ASP A 276 9.45 -2.60 -35.50
CA ASP A 276 9.24 -2.91 -34.09
C ASP A 276 8.65 -1.70 -33.35
N GLY A 277 7.81 -1.94 -32.34
CA GLY A 277 7.15 -0.88 -31.58
C GLY A 277 8.13 0.06 -30.89
N VAL A 278 7.77 1.33 -30.81
CA VAL A 278 8.53 2.38 -30.10
C VAL A 278 7.65 3.11 -29.10
N PHE A 279 8.27 3.81 -28.16
CA PHE A 279 7.57 4.68 -27.22
C PHE A 279 7.73 6.15 -27.62
N ASP A 280 6.62 6.88 -27.64
CA ASP A 280 6.54 8.32 -27.85
C ASP A 280 6.33 9.00 -26.48
N SER A 281 7.42 9.55 -25.94
CA SER A 281 7.44 10.22 -24.63
C SER A 281 6.57 11.47 -24.59
N ASP A 282 6.48 12.19 -25.70
CA ASP A 282 5.80 13.49 -25.78
C ASP A 282 4.28 13.33 -25.73
N ARG A 283 3.78 12.22 -26.30
CA ARG A 283 2.35 11.89 -26.34
C ARG A 283 1.95 10.76 -25.39
N ASN A 284 2.90 10.23 -24.59
CA ASN A 284 2.70 9.07 -23.71
C ASN A 284 1.97 7.92 -24.43
N ARG A 285 2.53 7.41 -25.53
CA ARG A 285 1.91 6.35 -26.34
C ARG A 285 2.91 5.33 -26.86
N PHE A 286 2.49 4.08 -26.95
CA PHE A 286 3.17 3.04 -27.70
C PHE A 286 2.76 3.13 -29.17
N VAL A 287 3.73 3.34 -30.04
CA VAL A 287 3.51 3.38 -31.48
C VAL A 287 3.95 2.06 -32.07
N ILE A 288 2.98 1.28 -32.52
CA ILE A 288 3.18 -0.06 -33.06
C ILE A 288 2.90 -0.05 -34.57
N PRO A 289 3.85 -0.49 -35.42
CA PRO A 289 3.62 -0.62 -36.85
C PRO A 289 2.57 -1.69 -37.15
N GLN A 290 1.77 -1.46 -38.20
CA GLN A 290 0.76 -2.41 -38.69
C GLN A 290 1.38 -3.73 -39.17
N TYR A 291 2.65 -3.72 -39.56
CA TYR A 291 3.37 -4.91 -39.99
C TYR A 291 4.63 -5.12 -39.16
N THR A 292 4.93 -6.37 -38.80
CA THR A 292 6.19 -6.74 -38.17
C THR A 292 6.77 -8.02 -38.80
N LEU A 293 8.09 -8.15 -38.77
CA LEU A 293 8.78 -9.41 -39.11
C LEU A 293 8.86 -10.36 -37.90
N LYS A 294 8.51 -9.86 -36.72
CA LYS A 294 8.53 -10.57 -35.44
C LYS A 294 7.11 -10.94 -35.01
N THR A 295 6.94 -11.29 -33.75
CA THR A 295 5.62 -11.45 -33.13
C THR A 295 5.06 -10.12 -32.62
N PRO A 296 3.72 -9.96 -32.53
CA PRO A 296 3.11 -8.80 -31.87
C PRO A 296 3.66 -8.57 -30.45
N LEU A 297 3.89 -9.66 -29.71
CA LEU A 297 4.49 -9.64 -28.37
C LEU A 297 5.87 -8.97 -28.36
N GLU A 298 6.77 -9.34 -29.27
CA GLU A 298 8.09 -8.73 -29.39
C GLU A 298 8.01 -7.24 -29.76
N SER A 299 7.09 -6.88 -30.65
CA SER A 299 6.91 -5.49 -31.07
C SER A 299 6.44 -4.61 -29.90
N VAL A 300 5.44 -5.06 -29.14
CA VAL A 300 4.96 -4.34 -27.94
C VAL A 300 6.01 -4.35 -26.84
N ALA A 301 6.73 -5.46 -26.63
CA ALA A 301 7.78 -5.54 -25.63
C ALA A 301 8.94 -4.58 -25.92
N ASN A 302 9.27 -4.33 -27.20
CA ASN A 302 10.25 -3.32 -27.58
C ASN A 302 9.79 -1.91 -27.19
N ALA A 303 8.51 -1.57 -27.40
CA ALA A 303 7.94 -0.30 -26.94
C ALA A 303 7.92 -0.20 -25.40
N ALA A 304 7.56 -1.30 -24.72
CA ALA A 304 7.46 -1.36 -23.26
C ALA A 304 8.81 -1.14 -22.57
N VAL A 305 9.90 -1.76 -23.06
CA VAL A 305 11.24 -1.56 -22.48
C VAL A 305 11.78 -0.14 -22.72
N LEU A 306 11.45 0.48 -23.85
CA LEU A 306 11.81 1.87 -24.13
C LEU A 306 11.08 2.82 -23.17
N TYR A 307 9.78 2.61 -22.98
CA TYR A 307 9.01 3.31 -21.95
C TYR A 307 9.57 3.10 -20.54
N ARG A 308 9.95 1.85 -20.20
CA ARG A 308 10.52 1.52 -18.90
C ARG A 308 11.80 2.31 -18.64
N LEU A 309 12.66 2.43 -19.66
CA LEU A 309 13.90 3.20 -19.60
C LEU A 309 13.66 4.70 -19.47
N ASP A 310 12.70 5.25 -20.21
CA ASP A 310 12.35 6.67 -20.14
C ASP A 310 11.72 7.02 -18.80
N ALA A 311 10.78 6.20 -18.31
CA ALA A 311 10.18 6.36 -16.98
C ALA A 311 11.22 6.23 -15.86
N ASP A 312 12.17 5.28 -15.98
CA ASP A 312 13.27 5.13 -15.03
C ASP A 312 14.18 6.37 -15.01
N ALA A 313 14.47 6.94 -16.19
CA ALA A 313 15.28 8.15 -16.29
C ALA A 313 14.56 9.41 -15.78
N ALA A 314 13.25 9.53 -16.00
CA ALA A 314 12.48 10.71 -15.62
C ALA A 314 12.03 10.71 -14.15
N TYR A 315 11.72 9.55 -13.58
CA TYR A 315 11.03 9.45 -12.28
C TYR A 315 11.76 8.63 -11.21
N ASN A 316 12.75 7.82 -11.59
CA ASN A 316 13.41 6.89 -10.67
C ASN A 316 14.94 7.07 -10.65
N ASP A 317 15.47 8.23 -11.05
CA ASP A 317 16.91 8.56 -11.06
C ASP A 317 17.81 7.54 -11.77
N ARG A 318 17.26 6.84 -12.77
CA ARG A 318 17.91 5.74 -13.51
C ARG A 318 18.23 4.52 -12.64
N ARG A 319 17.46 4.26 -11.58
CA ARG A 319 17.73 3.17 -10.63
C ARG A 319 17.76 1.80 -11.32
N LEU A 320 16.81 1.52 -12.21
CA LEU A 320 16.77 0.26 -12.94
C LEU A 320 17.99 0.11 -13.84
N PHE A 321 18.32 1.15 -14.61
CA PHE A 321 19.48 1.12 -15.51
C PHE A 321 20.81 1.00 -14.76
N ARG A 322 20.98 1.72 -13.63
CA ARG A 322 22.17 1.61 -12.78
C ARG A 322 22.28 0.23 -12.13
N GLY A 323 21.17 -0.36 -11.70
CA GLY A 323 21.12 -1.73 -11.18
C GLY A 323 21.60 -2.73 -12.24
N TYR A 324 21.08 -2.64 -13.46
CA TYR A 324 21.49 -3.51 -14.57
C TYR A 324 23.00 -3.40 -14.86
N GLN A 325 23.57 -2.20 -14.81
CA GLN A 325 25.01 -1.98 -15.02
C GLN A 325 25.88 -2.47 -13.84
N GLY A 326 25.44 -2.23 -12.60
CA GLY A 326 26.26 -2.41 -11.40
C GLY A 326 26.14 -3.79 -10.75
N GLU A 327 24.98 -4.42 -10.84
CA GLU A 327 24.69 -5.67 -10.11
C GLU A 327 25.12 -6.89 -10.92
N ILE A 328 24.96 -6.86 -12.25
CA ILE A 328 25.36 -7.94 -13.16
C ILE A 328 26.87 -7.90 -13.39
N ARG A 329 27.55 -9.00 -13.06
CA ARG A 329 29.02 -9.08 -13.08
C ARG A 329 29.64 -8.74 -14.44
N GLU A 330 29.02 -9.20 -15.52
CA GLU A 330 29.47 -9.00 -16.90
C GLU A 330 29.32 -7.56 -17.40
N HIS A 331 28.50 -6.75 -16.72
CA HIS A 331 28.21 -5.38 -17.10
C HIS A 331 29.00 -4.36 -16.27
N ARG A 332 29.59 -4.80 -15.15
CA ARG A 332 30.46 -3.96 -14.33
C ARG A 332 31.64 -3.44 -15.14
N GLY A 333 31.81 -2.11 -15.13
CA GLY A 333 32.89 -1.44 -15.86
C GLY A 333 32.62 -1.19 -17.34
N GLN A 334 31.45 -1.57 -17.87
CA GLN A 334 31.06 -1.13 -19.22
C GLN A 334 30.78 0.38 -19.22
N ILE A 335 31.56 1.12 -20.01
CA ILE A 335 31.47 2.59 -20.12
C ILE A 335 30.38 3.02 -21.12
N SER A 336 30.05 2.16 -22.10
CA SER A 336 29.11 2.51 -23.16
C SER A 336 27.65 2.32 -22.75
N ASN A 337 27.00 3.40 -22.34
CA ASN A 337 25.56 3.43 -22.06
C ASN A 337 24.70 2.93 -23.25
N LEU A 338 25.13 3.19 -24.49
CA LEU A 338 24.41 2.74 -25.68
C LEU A 338 24.42 1.20 -25.79
N LYS A 339 25.58 0.56 -25.61
CA LYS A 339 25.69 -0.91 -25.64
C LYS A 339 24.89 -1.57 -24.52
N LEU A 340 24.93 -1.00 -23.33
CA LEU A 340 24.15 -1.46 -22.18
C LEU A 340 22.64 -1.36 -22.43
N ARG A 341 22.17 -0.23 -22.97
CA ARG A 341 20.76 -0.06 -23.37
C ARG A 341 20.32 -1.10 -24.39
N MET A 342 21.12 -1.33 -25.44
CA MET A 342 20.80 -2.35 -26.44
C MET A 342 20.81 -3.77 -25.87
N SER A 343 21.69 -4.05 -24.91
CA SER A 343 21.74 -5.35 -24.21
C SER A 343 20.51 -5.54 -23.34
N LEU A 344 20.11 -4.53 -22.57
CA LEU A 344 18.89 -4.57 -21.77
C LEU A 344 17.64 -4.77 -22.64
N ILE A 345 17.53 -4.09 -23.78
CA ILE A 345 16.41 -4.27 -24.72
C ILE A 345 16.35 -5.73 -25.19
N ARG A 346 17.49 -6.29 -25.61
CA ARG A 346 17.57 -7.69 -26.05
C ARG A 346 17.19 -8.66 -24.92
N ASP A 347 17.72 -8.45 -23.72
CA ASP A 347 17.49 -9.34 -22.59
C ASP A 347 16.04 -9.22 -22.08
N TYR A 348 15.43 -8.02 -22.14
CA TYR A 348 14.02 -7.81 -21.84
C TYR A 348 13.11 -8.51 -22.86
N LEU A 349 13.44 -8.44 -24.15
CA LEU A 349 12.73 -9.20 -25.18
C LEU A 349 12.81 -10.70 -24.91
N CYS A 350 14.00 -11.20 -24.56
CA CYS A 350 14.19 -12.60 -24.18
C CYS A 350 13.42 -12.97 -22.89
N TRP A 351 13.36 -12.05 -21.92
CA TRP A 351 12.58 -12.22 -20.69
C TRP A 351 11.10 -12.46 -21.02
N VAL A 352 10.48 -11.53 -21.74
CA VAL A 352 9.04 -11.59 -22.07
C VAL A 352 8.71 -12.74 -23.01
N THR A 353 9.57 -13.07 -23.97
CA THR A 353 9.20 -14.02 -25.03
C THR A 353 9.59 -15.46 -24.73
N ARG A 354 10.56 -15.69 -23.85
CA ARG A 354 11.13 -17.02 -23.56
C ARG A 354 11.15 -17.36 -22.06
N GLU A 355 11.72 -16.50 -21.22
CA GLU A 355 11.78 -16.78 -19.77
C GLU A 355 10.39 -16.81 -19.13
N ALA A 356 9.51 -15.88 -19.50
CA ALA A 356 8.11 -15.87 -19.07
C ALA A 356 7.37 -17.17 -19.44
N ARG A 357 7.82 -17.86 -20.51
CA ARG A 357 7.31 -19.16 -20.96
C ARG A 357 8.01 -20.36 -20.31
N GLY A 358 8.99 -20.12 -19.43
CA GLY A 358 9.72 -21.17 -18.71
C GLY A 358 10.92 -21.77 -19.47
N GLU A 359 11.41 -21.12 -20.53
CA GLU A 359 12.50 -21.65 -21.38
C GLU A 359 13.93 -21.48 -20.81
N GLN A 360 14.11 -20.79 -19.67
CA GLN A 360 15.44 -20.56 -19.05
C GLN A 360 16.51 -20.07 -20.04
N ALA A 361 16.16 -19.07 -20.84
CA ALA A 361 16.94 -18.57 -21.97
C ALA A 361 18.03 -17.53 -21.63
N LEU A 362 17.89 -16.80 -20.51
CA LEU A 362 18.85 -15.80 -20.05
C LEU A 362 19.98 -16.46 -19.26
N GLU A 363 21.14 -15.82 -19.27
CA GLU A 363 22.26 -16.16 -18.39
C GLU A 363 21.88 -16.03 -16.91
N ARG A 364 22.53 -16.81 -16.03
CA ARG A 364 22.14 -16.93 -14.62
C ARG A 364 22.08 -15.58 -13.89
N ASP A 365 23.11 -14.74 -14.05
CA ASP A 365 23.20 -13.45 -13.36
C ASP A 365 22.15 -12.46 -13.90
N VAL A 366 21.92 -12.48 -15.23
CA VAL A 366 20.90 -11.64 -15.89
C VAL A 366 19.50 -12.08 -15.44
N ARG A 367 19.22 -13.38 -15.43
CA ARG A 367 17.95 -13.93 -14.95
C ARG A 367 17.68 -13.56 -13.50
N ALA A 368 18.66 -13.70 -12.61
CA ALA A 368 18.53 -13.31 -11.21
C ALA A 368 18.20 -11.81 -11.06
N TRP A 369 18.84 -10.96 -11.87
CA TRP A 369 18.55 -9.54 -11.89
C TRP A 369 17.10 -9.23 -12.35
N PHE A 370 16.63 -9.89 -13.42
CA PHE A 370 15.25 -9.76 -13.90
C PHE A 370 14.24 -10.27 -12.86
N GLU A 371 14.52 -11.38 -12.19
CA GLU A 371 13.67 -11.91 -11.10
C GLU A 371 13.53 -10.93 -9.93
N GLN A 372 14.56 -10.15 -9.65
CA GLN A 372 14.56 -9.18 -8.56
C GLN A 372 13.90 -7.85 -8.94
N HIS A 373 14.07 -7.38 -10.18
CA HIS A 373 13.70 -6.01 -10.57
C HIS A 373 12.50 -5.90 -11.50
N VAL A 374 12.19 -6.96 -12.24
CA VAL A 374 11.17 -6.96 -13.30
C VAL A 374 10.06 -7.96 -12.99
N ALA A 375 10.43 -9.20 -12.63
CA ALA A 375 9.49 -10.30 -12.50
C ALA A 375 8.43 -10.11 -11.40
N PRO A 376 7.32 -10.87 -11.49
CA PRO A 376 6.42 -11.03 -10.36
C PRO A 376 7.11 -11.60 -9.12
N ARG A 377 6.53 -11.32 -7.94
CA ARG A 377 7.00 -11.92 -6.70
C ARG A 377 6.57 -13.38 -6.64
N LYS A 378 7.56 -14.28 -6.78
CA LYS A 378 7.32 -15.74 -6.73
C LYS A 378 6.71 -16.20 -5.40
N ASP A 379 7.02 -15.49 -4.31
CA ASP A 379 6.64 -15.86 -2.95
C ASP A 379 5.22 -15.41 -2.56
N ASP A 380 4.55 -14.64 -3.41
CA ASP A 380 3.21 -14.07 -3.18
C ASP A 380 2.18 -14.75 -4.11
N PRO A 381 0.88 -14.76 -3.74
CA PRO A 381 -0.16 -15.24 -4.64
C PRO A 381 -0.22 -14.40 -5.92
N ILE A 382 -0.66 -15.01 -7.03
CA ILE A 382 -0.85 -14.30 -8.29
C ILE A 382 -1.95 -13.25 -8.11
N VAL A 383 -1.58 -11.98 -8.28
CA VAL A 383 -2.51 -10.84 -8.10
C VAL A 383 -3.11 -10.43 -9.46
N PRO A 384 -4.46 -10.37 -9.57
CA PRO A 384 -5.14 -9.82 -10.73
C PRO A 384 -4.67 -8.40 -11.07
N LEU A 385 -4.55 -8.10 -12.37
CA LEU A 385 -3.99 -6.84 -12.87
C LEU A 385 -4.69 -5.61 -12.30
N GLU A 386 -6.01 -5.68 -12.14
CA GLU A 386 -6.85 -4.60 -11.63
C GLU A 386 -6.59 -4.20 -10.16
N TYR A 387 -5.93 -5.06 -9.37
CA TYR A 387 -5.61 -4.79 -7.97
C TYR A 387 -4.15 -4.36 -7.76
N ARG A 388 -3.31 -4.46 -8.79
CA ARG A 388 -1.90 -4.10 -8.69
C ARG A 388 -1.77 -2.60 -8.49
N ALA A 389 -0.91 -2.21 -7.55
CA ALA A 389 -0.60 -0.82 -7.21
C ALA A 389 -1.80 0.07 -6.78
N LEU A 390 -2.94 -0.53 -6.39
CA LEU A 390 -4.05 0.24 -5.79
C LEU A 390 -3.71 0.66 -4.34
N PRO A 391 -4.10 1.87 -3.92
CA PRO A 391 -3.92 2.31 -2.54
C PRO A 391 -4.87 1.55 -1.59
N PRO A 392 -4.53 1.41 -0.28
CA PRO A 392 -5.31 0.63 0.69
C PRO A 392 -6.80 1.01 0.77
N ARG A 393 -7.13 2.31 0.65
CA ARG A 393 -8.53 2.79 0.64
C ARG A 393 -9.33 2.21 -0.52
N GLN A 394 -8.73 2.13 -1.71
CA GLN A 394 -9.39 1.58 -2.91
C GLN A 394 -9.47 0.06 -2.84
N LEU A 395 -8.43 -0.62 -2.32
CA LEU A 395 -8.47 -2.06 -2.07
C LEU A 395 -9.63 -2.44 -1.13
N LYS A 396 -9.82 -1.68 -0.05
CA LYS A 396 -10.94 -1.87 0.89
C LYS A 396 -12.30 -1.67 0.23
N ALA A 397 -12.46 -0.61 -0.56
CA ALA A 397 -13.71 -0.36 -1.29
C ALA A 397 -14.03 -1.51 -2.27
N ARG A 398 -13.03 -2.05 -2.96
CA ARG A 398 -13.19 -3.23 -3.84
C ARG A 398 -13.53 -4.49 -3.06
N LEU A 399 -12.96 -4.68 -1.87
CA LEU A 399 -13.28 -5.80 -1.01
C LEU A 399 -14.76 -5.75 -0.60
N ASP A 400 -15.23 -4.61 -0.14
CA ASP A 400 -16.63 -4.40 0.26
C ASP A 400 -17.61 -4.65 -0.91
N GLU A 401 -17.24 -4.24 -2.13
CA GLU A 401 -18.03 -4.47 -3.35
C GLU A 401 -18.13 -5.98 -3.67
N ILE A 402 -17.01 -6.69 -3.65
CA ILE A 402 -16.95 -8.13 -3.95
C ILE A 402 -17.66 -8.96 -2.89
N GLU A 403 -17.59 -8.55 -1.62
CA GLU A 403 -18.26 -9.24 -0.52
C GLU A 403 -19.78 -9.11 -0.56
N ARG A 404 -20.34 -8.11 -1.25
CA ARG A 404 -21.79 -7.99 -1.49
C ARG A 404 -22.29 -8.88 -2.63
N GLY A 405 -21.40 -9.38 -3.48
CA GLY A 405 -21.75 -10.23 -4.62
C GLY A 405 -22.18 -11.65 -4.23
N GLN A 406 -22.70 -12.41 -5.20
CA GLN A 406 -23.06 -13.82 -4.98
C GLN A 406 -21.81 -14.69 -4.69
N PRO A 407 -21.92 -15.72 -3.82
CA PRO A 407 -20.82 -16.66 -3.57
C PRO A 407 -20.38 -17.38 -4.85
N SER A 408 -19.10 -17.27 -5.18
CA SER A 408 -18.49 -17.94 -6.33
C SER A 408 -16.99 -18.19 -6.07
N ALA A 409 -16.37 -19.10 -6.82
CA ALA A 409 -14.93 -19.36 -6.70
C ALA A 409 -14.11 -18.07 -6.92
N GLU A 410 -14.48 -17.30 -7.94
CA GLU A 410 -13.83 -16.02 -8.27
C GLU A 410 -13.99 -14.99 -7.15
N ARG A 411 -15.17 -14.91 -6.52
CA ARG A 411 -15.40 -14.03 -5.37
C ARG A 411 -14.47 -14.40 -4.20
N SER A 412 -14.38 -15.68 -3.88
CA SER A 412 -13.54 -16.16 -2.77
C SER A 412 -12.06 -15.91 -3.04
N PHE A 413 -11.60 -16.17 -4.27
CA PHE A 413 -10.23 -15.84 -4.67
C PHE A 413 -9.94 -14.33 -4.59
N ARG A 414 -10.77 -13.49 -5.21
CA ARG A 414 -10.55 -12.03 -5.22
C ARG A 414 -10.59 -11.43 -3.82
N SER A 415 -11.54 -11.85 -2.97
CA SER A 415 -11.61 -11.39 -1.58
C SER A 415 -10.39 -11.83 -0.77
N GLY A 416 -9.92 -13.07 -0.96
CA GLY A 416 -8.66 -13.55 -0.39
C GLY A 416 -7.45 -12.70 -0.82
N VAL A 417 -7.31 -12.42 -2.12
CA VAL A 417 -6.23 -11.56 -2.65
C VAL A 417 -6.29 -10.16 -2.05
N LEU A 418 -7.46 -9.54 -1.98
CA LEU A 418 -7.61 -8.18 -1.44
C LEU A 418 -7.29 -8.12 0.06
N ARG A 419 -7.73 -9.11 0.84
CA ARG A 419 -7.38 -9.23 2.27
C ARG A 419 -5.88 -9.43 2.46
N TRP A 420 -5.24 -10.25 1.62
CA TRP A 420 -3.78 -10.40 1.59
C TRP A 420 -3.05 -9.08 1.30
N LEU A 421 -3.52 -8.31 0.31
CA LEU A 421 -2.90 -7.03 -0.07
C LEU A 421 -3.06 -5.95 1.00
N LEU A 422 -4.16 -5.98 1.77
CA LEU A 422 -4.43 -5.01 2.84
C LEU A 422 -3.52 -5.24 4.06
N ASP A 423 -3.21 -6.49 4.40
CA ASP A 423 -2.40 -6.82 5.57
C ASP A 423 -1.53 -8.09 5.36
N PRO A 424 -0.47 -8.02 4.54
CA PRO A 424 0.32 -9.20 4.15
C PRO A 424 1.21 -9.75 5.28
N GLN A 425 1.40 -9.01 6.37
CA GLN A 425 2.26 -9.42 7.49
C GLN A 425 1.49 -10.03 8.67
N ASN A 426 0.16 -9.96 8.64
CA ASN A 426 -0.68 -10.44 9.73
C ASN A 426 -0.96 -11.94 9.62
N GLU A 427 -0.20 -12.71 10.41
CA GLU A 427 -0.29 -14.18 10.42
C GLU A 427 -1.67 -14.68 10.88
N ALA A 428 -2.34 -13.95 11.79
CA ALA A 428 -3.67 -14.31 12.26
C ALA A 428 -4.72 -14.13 11.14
N ALA A 429 -4.70 -12.99 10.45
CA ALA A 429 -5.56 -12.73 9.29
C ALA A 429 -5.28 -13.69 8.13
N LEU A 430 -4.01 -14.03 7.91
CA LEU A 430 -3.60 -15.04 6.92
C LEU A 430 -4.31 -16.37 7.17
N LYS A 431 -4.25 -16.90 8.39
CA LYS A 431 -4.84 -18.22 8.72
C LYS A 431 -6.36 -18.19 8.84
N GLN A 432 -6.94 -17.11 9.35
CA GLN A 432 -8.38 -17.06 9.64
C GLN A 432 -9.24 -16.56 8.47
N GLN A 433 -8.68 -15.74 7.58
CA GLN A 433 -9.48 -15.03 6.58
C GLN A 433 -8.98 -15.20 5.15
N VAL A 434 -7.66 -15.15 4.94
CA VAL A 434 -7.07 -15.21 3.59
C VAL A 434 -7.05 -16.65 3.09
N LEU A 435 -6.42 -17.55 3.84
CA LEU A 435 -6.23 -18.94 3.43
C LEU A 435 -7.55 -19.71 3.25
N PRO A 436 -8.56 -19.58 4.14
CA PRO A 436 -9.87 -20.18 3.91
C PRO A 436 -10.57 -19.68 2.64
N ALA A 437 -10.35 -18.43 2.21
CA ALA A 437 -10.93 -17.89 1.00
C ALA A 437 -10.30 -18.51 -0.27
N PHE A 438 -8.98 -18.77 -0.24
CA PHE A 438 -8.30 -19.51 -1.31
C PHE A 438 -8.69 -20.99 -1.34
N GLU A 439 -8.87 -21.61 -0.17
CA GLU A 439 -9.36 -23.00 -0.07
C GLU A 439 -10.77 -23.13 -0.65
N ASP A 440 -11.70 -22.25 -0.29
CA ASP A 440 -13.06 -22.23 -0.86
C ASP A 440 -13.02 -22.00 -2.39
N ALA A 441 -12.17 -21.11 -2.89
CA ALA A 441 -11.98 -20.90 -4.32
C ALA A 441 -11.47 -22.17 -5.03
N MET A 442 -10.46 -22.82 -4.47
CA MET A 442 -9.87 -24.07 -5.00
C MET A 442 -10.86 -25.24 -4.93
N HIS A 443 -11.72 -25.30 -3.91
CA HIS A 443 -12.76 -26.33 -3.80
C HIS A 443 -13.87 -26.14 -4.82
N ARG A 444 -14.29 -24.89 -5.08
CA ARG A 444 -15.37 -24.59 -6.04
C ARG A 444 -14.94 -24.71 -7.50
N ALA A 445 -13.67 -24.46 -7.81
CA ALA A 445 -13.11 -24.51 -9.15
C ALA A 445 -11.71 -25.15 -9.13
N PRO A 446 -11.63 -26.47 -8.95
CA PRO A 446 -10.36 -27.19 -8.82
C PRO A 446 -9.48 -27.14 -10.08
N GLU A 447 -10.05 -26.90 -11.25
CA GLU A 447 -9.34 -26.77 -12.52
C GLU A 447 -8.57 -25.44 -12.65
N ASN A 448 -8.88 -24.42 -11.84
CA ASN A 448 -8.21 -23.15 -11.94
C ASN A 448 -6.86 -23.14 -11.18
N MET A 449 -5.79 -23.27 -11.95
CA MET A 449 -4.42 -23.35 -11.43
C MET A 449 -3.95 -22.06 -10.74
N VAL A 450 -4.54 -20.90 -11.04
CA VAL A 450 -4.19 -19.64 -10.35
C VAL A 450 -4.50 -19.75 -8.86
N TYR A 451 -5.63 -20.37 -8.50
CA TYR A 451 -6.04 -20.57 -7.12
C TYR A 451 -5.11 -21.54 -6.40
N VAL A 452 -4.70 -22.61 -7.09
CA VAL A 452 -3.77 -23.62 -6.58
C VAL A 452 -2.40 -23.01 -6.27
N TYR A 453 -1.84 -22.19 -7.17
CA TYR A 453 -0.57 -21.50 -6.92
C TYR A 453 -0.69 -20.52 -5.75
N GLY A 454 -1.77 -19.74 -5.72
CA GLY A 454 -2.05 -18.80 -4.64
C GLY A 454 -2.11 -19.49 -3.28
N ALA A 455 -2.90 -20.57 -3.17
CA ALA A 455 -2.98 -21.38 -1.96
C ALA A 455 -1.60 -21.95 -1.57
N ALA A 456 -0.83 -22.48 -2.52
CA ALA A 456 0.51 -23.04 -2.25
C ALA A 456 1.46 -22.01 -1.61
N THR A 457 1.51 -20.80 -2.15
CA THR A 457 2.35 -19.72 -1.59
C THR A 457 1.91 -19.32 -0.19
N LEU A 458 0.60 -19.25 0.06
CA LEU A 458 0.03 -18.89 1.36
C LEU A 458 0.20 -20.00 2.41
N TYR A 459 0.04 -21.28 2.04
CA TYR A 459 0.36 -22.41 2.90
C TYR A 459 1.82 -22.37 3.34
N ARG A 460 2.74 -22.09 2.41
CA ARG A 460 4.17 -21.95 2.72
C ARG A 460 4.41 -20.82 3.72
N LYS A 461 3.80 -19.64 3.52
CA LYS A 461 3.90 -18.52 4.48
C LYS A 461 3.30 -18.85 5.84
N ALA A 462 2.22 -19.63 5.89
CA ALA A 462 1.60 -20.13 7.10
C ALA A 462 2.35 -21.30 7.76
N ARG A 463 3.49 -21.74 7.20
CA ARG A 463 4.31 -22.89 7.63
C ARG A 463 3.58 -24.24 7.57
N LEU A 464 2.60 -24.34 6.67
CA LEU A 464 1.86 -25.57 6.34
C LEU A 464 2.53 -26.24 5.13
N PHE A 465 3.75 -26.75 5.33
CA PHE A 465 4.63 -27.18 4.24
C PHE A 465 4.09 -28.38 3.46
N GLN A 466 3.41 -29.31 4.12
CA GLN A 466 2.84 -30.50 3.45
C GLN A 466 1.78 -30.09 2.42
N GLN A 467 0.85 -29.23 2.82
CA GLN A 467 -0.17 -28.68 1.93
C GLN A 467 0.46 -27.84 0.81
N ALA A 468 1.48 -27.05 1.14
CA ALA A 468 2.21 -26.27 0.13
C ALA A 468 2.86 -27.18 -0.93
N ILE A 469 3.53 -28.27 -0.54
CA ILE A 469 4.16 -29.24 -1.44
C ILE A 469 3.12 -29.88 -2.37
N GLU A 470 1.98 -30.30 -1.82
CA GLU A 470 0.89 -30.90 -2.60
C GLU A 470 0.35 -29.92 -3.64
N CYS A 471 0.06 -28.68 -3.25
CA CYS A 471 -0.43 -27.66 -4.18
C CYS A 471 0.63 -27.27 -5.24
N PHE A 472 1.91 -27.12 -4.87
CA PHE A 472 2.97 -26.82 -5.85
C PHE A 472 3.18 -27.95 -6.85
N ASN A 473 3.18 -29.22 -6.40
CA ASN A 473 3.26 -30.38 -7.31
C ASN A 473 2.06 -30.46 -8.26
N ARG A 474 0.86 -30.16 -7.75
CA ARG A 474 -0.35 -30.09 -8.56
C ARG A 474 -0.25 -28.98 -9.61
N TYR A 475 0.16 -27.79 -9.21
CA TYR A 475 0.34 -26.67 -10.14
C TYR A 475 1.38 -27.01 -11.22
N ALA A 476 2.55 -27.51 -10.83
CA ALA A 476 3.63 -27.83 -11.77
C ALA A 476 3.26 -28.93 -12.78
N SER A 477 2.34 -29.85 -12.42
CA SER A 477 1.91 -30.93 -13.31
C SER A 477 0.72 -30.57 -14.21
N GLN A 478 -0.16 -29.65 -13.79
CA GLN A 478 -1.41 -29.35 -14.51
C GLN A 478 -1.42 -27.98 -15.20
N ALA A 479 -0.62 -27.01 -14.74
CA ALA A 479 -0.57 -25.69 -15.33
C ALA A 479 0.21 -25.67 -16.65
N ARG A 480 -0.15 -24.74 -17.55
CA ARG A 480 0.62 -24.48 -18.76
C ARG A 480 2.03 -24.03 -18.39
N GLN A 481 3.03 -24.56 -19.11
CA GLN A 481 4.42 -24.18 -18.93
C GLN A 481 4.60 -22.66 -19.02
N SER A 482 5.21 -22.11 -17.98
CA SER A 482 5.45 -20.68 -17.78
C SER A 482 6.51 -20.48 -16.70
N TRP A 483 6.95 -19.25 -16.51
CA TRP A 483 7.84 -18.88 -15.40
C TRP A 483 7.26 -19.32 -14.04
N TRP A 484 5.94 -19.18 -13.84
CA TRP A 484 5.26 -19.62 -12.62
C TRP A 484 5.42 -21.13 -12.38
N THR A 485 5.38 -21.96 -13.41
CA THR A 485 5.59 -23.42 -13.26
C THR A 485 7.02 -23.74 -12.82
N CYS A 486 8.02 -23.04 -13.36
CA CYS A 486 9.40 -23.17 -12.91
C CYS A 486 9.55 -22.75 -11.44
N LYS A 487 8.87 -21.68 -11.03
CA LYS A 487 8.89 -21.21 -9.64
C LYS A 487 8.13 -22.12 -8.70
N ALA A 488 7.04 -22.74 -9.11
CA ALA A 488 6.36 -23.75 -8.31
C ALA A 488 7.31 -24.93 -8.00
N VAL A 489 8.09 -25.40 -8.97
CA VAL A 489 9.09 -26.47 -8.76
C VAL A 489 10.19 -26.02 -7.79
N GLU A 490 10.74 -24.83 -7.98
CA GLU A 490 11.76 -24.25 -7.09
C GLU A 490 11.25 -24.12 -5.65
N LEU A 491 10.05 -23.57 -5.48
CA LEU A 491 9.44 -23.36 -4.17
C LEU A 491 9.05 -24.68 -3.50
N CYS A 492 8.57 -25.66 -4.27
CA CYS A 492 8.31 -27.01 -3.77
C CYS A 492 9.58 -27.65 -3.20
N ALA A 493 10.72 -27.51 -3.89
CA ALA A 493 12.00 -28.02 -3.41
C ALA A 493 12.44 -27.31 -2.12
N SER A 494 12.15 -26.02 -1.96
CA SER A 494 12.46 -25.28 -0.72
C SER A 494 11.60 -25.65 0.49
N CYS A 495 10.44 -26.30 0.27
CA CYS A 495 9.55 -26.75 1.33
C CYS A 495 9.89 -28.14 1.87
N ARG A 496 10.67 -28.93 1.12
CA ARG A 496 11.16 -30.26 1.52
C ARG A 496 12.45 -30.12 2.31
#